data_AF-A0A351KW74-F1
#
_entry.id   AF-A0A351KW74-F1
#
_cell.length_a   1.000
_cell.length_b   1.000
_cell.length_c   1.000
_cell.angle_alpha   90.00
_cell.angle_beta   90.00
_cell.angle_gamma   90.00
#
_symmetry.space_group_name_H-M   'P 1'
#
loop_
_entity.id
_entity.type
_entity.pdbx_description
1 polymer ?
#
loop_
_entity_poly.entity_id
_entity_poly.type
_entity_poly.pdbx_seq_one_letter_code
_entity_poly.pdbx_strand_id
1 'polypeptide(L)'
;MTRFNRFIGIDYSGAATPVTPLPGLRIFEARGVESPLEVRPEKNLARHWTRQGVAEWILDAVLTGEPLLIGIDHGFSFPATYFDRY
;
A
#
# COMPACT_ATOMS: atom_id res chain seq x y z
N MET A 1 18.67 13.88 -14.35
CA MET A 1 17.26 13.42 -14.41
C MET A 1 17.02 12.51 -13.22
N THR A 2 15.93 12.71 -12.47
CA THR A 2 15.56 11.80 -11.37
C THR A 2 14.96 10.51 -11.95
N ARG A 3 15.36 9.35 -11.45
CA ARG A 3 14.91 8.03 -11.93
C ARG A 3 13.44 7.75 -11.62
N PHE A 4 12.92 8.40 -10.59
CA PHE A 4 11.53 8.33 -10.15
C PHE A 4 11.03 9.76 -9.85
N ASN A 5 9.73 9.99 -10.05
CA ASN A 5 9.09 11.27 -9.77
C ASN A 5 7.84 11.13 -8.88
N ARG A 6 7.40 9.88 -8.63
CA ARG A 6 6.32 9.53 -7.71
C ARG A 6 6.82 8.49 -6.72
N PHE A 7 6.50 8.69 -5.46
CA PHE A 7 6.91 7.85 -4.35
C PHE A 7 5.70 7.49 -3.51
N ILE A 8 5.50 6.21 -3.26
CA ILE A 8 4.39 5.70 -2.45
C ILE A 8 4.98 4.92 -1.28
N GLY A 9 4.66 5.33 -0.06
CA GLY A 9 4.98 4.61 1.18
C GLY A 9 3.73 3.97 1.76
N ILE A 10 3.82 2.71 2.17
CA ILE A 10 2.69 1.93 2.70
C ILE A 10 3.07 1.32 4.04
N ASP A 11 2.34 1.68 5.09
CA ASP A 11 2.31 0.93 6.35
C ASP A 11 1.28 -0.20 6.16
N TYR A 12 1.75 -1.44 6.06
CA TYR A 12 0.94 -2.56 5.60
C TYR A 12 0.54 -3.48 6.76
N SER A 13 -0.75 -3.49 7.10
CA SER A 13 -1.32 -4.46 8.02
C SER A 13 -1.85 -5.71 7.29
N GLY A 14 -1.31 -6.88 7.64
CA GLY A 14 -1.79 -8.19 7.16
C GLY A 14 -2.98 -8.77 7.93
N ALA A 15 -3.59 -7.99 8.84
CA ALA A 15 -4.67 -8.47 9.72
C ALA A 15 -5.98 -8.75 8.95
N ALA A 16 -6.85 -9.53 9.59
CA ALA A 16 -8.23 -9.81 9.14
C ALA A 16 -8.35 -10.25 7.68
N THR A 17 -9.50 -10.01 7.04
CA THR A 17 -9.75 -10.40 5.64
C THR A 17 -9.27 -9.32 4.66
N PRO A 18 -9.05 -9.64 3.37
CA PRO A 18 -8.63 -8.65 2.38
C PRO A 18 -9.59 -7.46 2.18
N VAL A 19 -10.87 -7.64 2.52
CA VAL A 19 -11.93 -6.63 2.37
C VAL A 19 -12.26 -5.90 3.67
N THR A 20 -11.64 -6.28 4.79
CA THR A 20 -11.83 -5.58 6.07
C THR A 20 -11.07 -4.25 6.06
N PRO A 21 -11.71 -3.11 6.38
CA PRO A 21 -11.00 -1.85 6.54
C PRO A 21 -10.07 -1.88 7.77
N LEU A 22 -8.81 -1.47 7.60
CA LEU A 22 -7.79 -1.56 8.66
C LEU A 22 -7.22 -0.18 9.01
N PRO A 23 -7.25 0.23 10.30
CA PRO A 23 -6.67 1.51 10.72
C PRO A 23 -5.15 1.55 10.57
N GLY A 24 -4.48 0.39 10.66
CA GLY A 24 -3.04 0.23 10.42
C GLY A 24 -2.68 -0.03 8.96
N LEU A 25 -3.59 0.25 8.02
CA LEU A 25 -3.27 0.23 6.59
C LEU A 25 -3.30 1.67 6.07
N ARG A 26 -2.13 2.25 5.85
CA ARG A 26 -1.95 3.67 5.53
C ARG A 26 -1.10 3.84 4.28
N ILE A 27 -1.44 4.82 3.46
CA ILE A 27 -0.71 5.17 2.23
C ILE A 27 -0.32 6.62 2.30
N PHE A 28 0.94 6.91 1.96
CA PHE A 28 1.44 8.26 1.76
C PHE A 28 2.07 8.37 0.38
N GLU A 29 1.80 9.47 -0.30
CA GLU A 29 2.36 9.77 -1.62
C GLU A 29 3.15 11.07 -1.58
N ALA A 30 4.33 11.08 -2.20
CA ALA A 30 5.08 12.29 -2.51
C ALA A 30 5.36 12.36 -4.03
N ARG A 31 5.37 13.57 -4.57
CA ARG A 31 5.73 13.84 -5.97
C ARG A 31 6.90 14.81 -6.03
N GLY A 32 7.93 14.46 -6.79
CA GLY A 32 9.15 15.26 -6.91
C GLY A 32 9.83 15.50 -5.56
N VAL A 33 9.83 16.76 -5.10
CA VAL A 33 10.44 17.21 -3.84
C VAL A 33 9.40 17.61 -2.78
N GLU A 34 8.13 17.36 -3.06
CA GLU A 34 7.03 17.70 -2.15
C GLU A 34 7.04 16.78 -0.92
N SER A 35 6.50 17.28 0.19
CA SER A 35 6.31 16.46 1.39
C SER A 35 5.24 15.39 1.15
N PRO A 36 5.39 14.18 1.72
CA PRO A 36 4.38 13.13 1.57
C PRO A 36 3.03 13.55 2.15
N LEU A 37 1.96 13.30 1.40
CA LEU A 37 0.58 13.49 1.84
C LEU A 37 -0.11 12.14 2.00
N GLU A 38 -0.97 12.03 3.01
CA GLU A 38 -1.76 10.82 3.21
C GLU A 38 -2.83 10.68 2.12
N VAL A 39 -2.88 9.52 1.48
CA VAL A 39 -3.92 9.17 0.51
C VAL A 39 -5.02 8.37 1.22
N ARG A 40 -6.28 8.80 1.04
CA ARG A 40 -7.46 8.16 1.63
C ARG A 40 -8.28 7.45 0.53
N PRO A 41 -9.01 6.38 0.86
CA PRO A 41 -9.86 5.70 -0.10
C PRO A 41 -11.01 6.63 -0.53
N GLU A 42 -11.17 6.86 -1.83
CA GLU A 42 -12.23 7.75 -2.37
C GLU A 42 -13.64 7.13 -2.24
N LYS A 43 -13.73 5.79 -2.40
CA LYS A 43 -15.00 5.08 -2.62
C LYS A 43 -15.65 4.51 -1.35
N ASN A 44 -15.02 4.64 -0.19
CA ASN A 44 -15.53 4.04 1.04
C ASN A 44 -15.90 5.12 2.05
N LEU A 45 -17.13 5.05 2.60
CA LEU A 45 -17.53 5.81 3.79
C LEU A 45 -16.64 5.48 5.01
N ALA A 46 -15.89 4.37 4.94
CA ALA A 46 -14.88 4.01 5.92
C ALA A 46 -13.61 4.85 5.74
N ARG A 47 -13.13 5.45 6.84
CA ARG A 47 -11.87 6.24 6.91
C ARG A 47 -10.60 5.44 6.58
N HIS A 48 -10.69 4.13 6.34
CA HIS A 48 -9.58 3.20 6.34
C HIS A 48 -9.53 2.34 5.07
N TRP A 49 -8.32 1.99 4.66
CA TRP A 49 -8.07 1.15 3.51
C TRP A 49 -8.40 -0.33 3.79
N THR A 50 -8.82 -1.04 2.75
CA THR A 50 -8.82 -2.51 2.71
C THR A 50 -7.59 -2.96 1.92
N ARG A 51 -7.07 -4.17 2.18
CA ARG A 51 -5.90 -4.68 1.42
C ARG A 51 -6.21 -4.82 -0.07
N GLN A 52 -7.43 -5.22 -0.42
CA GLN A 52 -7.89 -5.25 -1.81
C GLN A 52 -7.90 -3.85 -2.43
N GLY A 53 -8.44 -2.84 -1.73
CA GLY A 53 -8.48 -1.47 -2.22
C GLY A 53 -7.10 -0.85 -2.41
N VAL A 54 -6.13 -1.20 -1.55
CA VAL A 54 -4.72 -0.82 -1.75
C VAL A 54 -4.16 -1.45 -3.02
N ALA A 55 -4.41 -2.74 -3.25
CA ALA A 55 -3.92 -3.43 -4.45
C ALA A 55 -4.50 -2.85 -5.75
N GLU A 56 -5.80 -2.55 -5.76
CA GLU A 56 -6.48 -1.90 -6.90
C GLU A 56 -5.92 -0.49 -7.14
N TRP A 57 -5.76 0.31 -6.08
CA TRP A 57 -5.21 1.66 -6.20
C TRP A 57 -3.74 1.68 -6.67
N ILE A 58 -2.92 0.73 -6.21
CA ILE A 58 -1.54 0.55 -6.71
C ILE A 58 -1.56 0.15 -8.18
N LEU A 59 -2.47 -0.75 -8.59
CA LEU A 59 -2.59 -1.16 -9.98
C LEU A 59 -2.87 0.05 -10.88
N ASP A 60 -3.83 0.89 -10.50
CA ASP A 60 -4.13 2.13 -11.22
C ASP A 60 -2.91 3.06 -11.27
N ALA A 61 -2.16 3.19 -10.17
CA ALA A 61 -0.93 3.97 -10.11
C ALA A 61 0.18 3.45 -11.02
N VAL A 62 0.34 2.13 -11.14
CA VAL A 62 1.35 1.49 -12.01
C VAL A 62 0.95 1.64 -13.48
N LEU A 63 -0.35 1.52 -13.78
CA LEU A 63 -0.87 1.60 -15.15
C LEU A 63 -0.75 3.02 -15.76
N THR A 64 -0.47 4.06 -14.98
CA THR A 64 -0.15 5.39 -15.53
C THR A 64 1.15 5.40 -16.32
N GLY A 65 2.04 4.43 -16.08
CA GLY A 65 3.35 4.32 -16.75
C GLY A 65 4.38 5.35 -16.28
N GLU A 66 4.08 6.17 -15.27
CA GLU A 66 5.04 7.13 -14.74
C GLU A 66 6.15 6.42 -13.93
N PRO A 67 7.39 6.96 -13.89
CA PRO A 67 8.45 6.41 -13.05
C PRO A 67 8.11 6.46 -11.55
N LEU A 68 7.60 5.33 -11.05
CA LEU A 68 7.06 5.16 -9.70
C LEU A 68 7.95 4.24 -8.83
N LEU A 69 8.18 4.64 -7.58
CA LEU A 69 8.77 3.81 -6.54
C LEU A 69 7.75 3.56 -5.41
N ILE A 70 7.56 2.30 -5.04
CA ILE A 70 6.66 1.88 -3.97
C ILE A 70 7.47 1.18 -2.88
N GLY A 71 7.42 1.70 -1.65
CA GLY A 71 7.94 1.06 -0.45
C GLY A 71 6.80 0.52 0.39
N ILE A 72 6.91 -0.75 0.82
CA ILE A 72 5.90 -1.42 1.64
C ILE A 72 6.59 -1.87 2.94
N ASP A 73 6.16 -1.30 4.06
CA ASP A 73 6.52 -1.78 5.40
C ASP A 73 5.63 -2.99 5.72
N HIS A 74 6.16 -4.18 5.48
CA HIS A 74 5.46 -5.44 5.68
C HIS A 74 6.35 -6.47 6.38
N GLY A 75 5.87 -6.96 7.53
CA GLY A 75 6.44 -8.14 8.18
C GLY A 75 5.98 -9.40 7.45
N PHE A 76 6.91 -10.13 6.84
CA PHE A 76 6.59 -11.45 6.30
C PHE A 76 6.18 -12.41 7.43
N SER A 77 5.14 -13.19 7.19
CA SER A 77 4.80 -14.33 8.07
C SER A 77 5.88 -15.39 8.01
N PHE A 78 5.78 -16.39 8.88
CA PHE A 78 6.58 -17.60 8.76
C PHE A 78 6.39 -18.24 7.37
N PRO A 79 7.44 -18.86 6.80
CA PRO A 79 7.33 -19.58 5.53
C PRO A 79 6.27 -20.68 5.66
N ALA A 80 5.61 -21.03 4.55
CA ALA A 80 4.56 -22.07 4.53
C ALA A 80 5.04 -23.39 5.18
N THR A 81 6.31 -23.75 4.94
CA THR A 81 6.96 -24.93 5.50
C THR A 81 7.02 -24.96 7.03
N TYR A 82 6.92 -23.81 7.71
CA TYR A 82 6.83 -23.75 9.17
C TYR A 82 5.49 -24.33 9.65
N PHE A 83 4.40 -24.02 8.94
CA PHE A 83 3.07 -24.52 9.26
C PHE A 83 2.86 -25.97 8.80
N ASP A 84 3.56 -26.43 7.77
CA ASP A 84 3.51 -27.85 7.37
C ASP A 84 4.17 -28.78 8.43
N ARG A 85 5.08 -28.22 9.24
CA ARG A 85 5.83 -28.97 10.27
C ARG A 85 5.04 -29.15 11.58
N TYR A 86 4.16 -28.22 11.93
CA TYR A 86 3.54 -28.08 13.25
C TYR A 86 2.02 -27.99 13.14
#